data_AF-A0A8T2S6V3-F1
#
_entry.id   AF-A0A8T2S6V3-F1
#
_cell.length_a   1.000
_cell.length_b   1.000
_cell.length_c   1.000
_cell.angle_alpha   90.00
_cell.angle_beta   90.00
_cell.angle_gamma   90.00
#
_symmetry.space_group_name_H-M   'P 1'
#
loop_
_entity.id
_entity.type
_entity.pdbx_description
1 polymer ?
#
loop_
_entity_poly.entity_id
_entity_poly.type
_entity_poly.pdbx_seq_one_letter_code
_entity_poly.pdbx_strand_id
1 'polypeptide(L)'
;MDFGLTHEFADLTWHPSHKKVVYRKDFRVPIDTKGDAVNDFIGFRPIDPLVIGAVRAVEESLDEDGKAEGKCGTGKIQVATLSALGNGLKNNDILFTGYPVIGFHHRHQTSGTCLFTDDDDCSVCAWDRRIHGEFFHQTTIAISSSSVPQFISDIKSLRRILGHSSLCNSDLYYGIILCFLRNSTTFLDEPDDSVSFDITYYRSHDPTRPRLNEDVWEEIEQMAVVKYGGRPHWGKNRPVAFIGAAAKYPGLHRFLAVKKKLDPKGLFSNAWSDAVLGVGKLPLLDTPGCALDGRCICSTDVHCAPKLGYRCRPGRVFFEARVCRHVTDDIPQHEEL
;
A
#
# COMPACT_ATOMS: atom_id res chain seq x y z
N MET A 1 18.42 5.48 7.44
CA MET A 1 18.83 4.08 7.25
C MET A 1 19.28 3.42 8.54
N ASP A 2 19.91 4.15 9.46
CA ASP A 2 20.47 3.62 10.71
C ASP A 2 19.54 2.67 11.49
N PHE A 3 18.23 2.98 11.56
CA PHE A 3 17.27 2.11 12.23
C PHE A 3 17.22 0.69 11.62
N GLY A 4 17.11 0.59 10.29
CA GLY A 4 17.12 -0.69 9.58
C GLY A 4 18.48 -1.39 9.56
N LEU A 5 19.58 -0.67 9.77
CA LEU A 5 20.92 -1.26 9.89
C LEU A 5 21.21 -1.79 11.30
N THR A 6 20.51 -1.28 12.31
CA THR A 6 20.76 -1.59 13.73
C THR A 6 19.88 -2.72 14.27
N HIS A 7 18.81 -3.08 13.56
CA HIS A 7 17.86 -4.12 13.97
C HIS A 7 17.60 -5.05 12.80
N GLU A 8 17.53 -6.35 13.06
CA GLU A 8 17.65 -7.36 11.99
C GLU A 8 16.44 -7.43 11.05
N PHE A 9 15.23 -7.25 11.61
CA PHE A 9 13.96 -7.25 10.88
C PHE A 9 13.15 -6.00 11.23
N ALA A 10 13.83 -4.86 11.24
CA ALA A 10 13.25 -3.58 11.62
C ALA A 10 12.14 -3.15 10.66
N ASP A 11 10.93 -3.00 11.20
CA ASP A 11 9.79 -2.43 10.47
C ASP A 11 9.33 -1.14 11.16
N LEU A 12 8.88 -0.17 10.36
CA LEU A 12 8.16 0.98 10.87
C LEU A 12 6.74 0.97 10.34
N THR A 13 5.79 1.23 11.22
CA THR A 13 4.42 1.54 10.82
C THR A 13 4.18 3.03 11.07
N TRP A 14 3.95 3.77 10.00
CA TRP A 14 3.64 5.19 10.07
C TRP A 14 2.14 5.42 9.95
N HIS A 15 1.58 6.18 10.90
CA HIS A 15 0.19 6.62 10.93
C HIS A 15 0.16 8.15 10.76
N PRO A 16 0.14 8.67 9.51
CA PRO A 16 0.20 10.10 9.26
C PRO A 16 -0.93 10.88 9.91
N SER A 17 -2.15 10.33 9.90
CA SER A 17 -3.37 10.93 10.46
C SER A 17 -3.26 11.10 11.99
N HIS A 18 -2.67 10.10 12.66
CA HIS A 18 -2.48 10.07 14.11
C HIS A 18 -1.25 10.84 14.57
N LYS A 19 -0.40 11.30 13.63
CA LYS A 19 0.94 11.86 13.90
C LYS A 19 1.80 10.90 14.74
N LYS A 20 1.66 9.60 14.49
CA LYS A 20 2.35 8.54 15.23
C LYS A 20 3.18 7.67 14.29
N VAL A 21 4.25 7.10 14.83
CA VAL A 21 5.04 6.07 14.19
C VAL A 21 5.35 5.00 15.23
N VAL A 22 5.19 3.74 14.84
CA VAL A 22 5.48 2.57 15.67
C VAL A 22 6.75 1.94 15.13
N TYR A 23 7.71 1.67 16.01
CA TYR A 23 8.99 1.06 15.69
C TYR A 23 8.99 -0.38 16.19
N ARG A 24 9.15 -1.37 15.29
CA ARG A 24 9.41 -2.76 15.68
C ARG A 24 10.91 -3.02 15.69
N LYS A 25 11.43 -3.47 16.82
CA LYS A 25 12.85 -3.71 17.05
C LYS A 25 13.09 -5.18 17.32
N ASP A 26 13.66 -5.86 16.33
CA ASP A 26 13.95 -7.29 16.41
C ASP A 26 15.45 -7.53 16.57
N PHE A 27 15.81 -8.47 17.45
CA PHE A 27 17.18 -8.84 17.79
C PHE A 27 17.31 -10.36 17.85
N ARG A 28 18.48 -10.89 17.49
CA ARG A 28 18.83 -12.29 17.82
C ARG A 28 19.06 -12.43 19.31
N VAL A 29 18.59 -13.53 19.85
CA VAL A 29 18.90 -13.98 21.20
C VAL A 29 19.61 -15.34 21.13
N PRO A 30 20.37 -15.75 22.17
CA PRO A 30 20.93 -17.09 22.26
C PRO A 30 19.87 -18.17 22.02
N ILE A 31 20.25 -19.27 21.35
CA ILE A 31 19.31 -20.34 20.95
C ILE A 31 18.63 -21.04 22.13
N ASP A 32 19.23 -20.98 23.31
CA ASP A 32 18.71 -21.52 24.58
C ASP A 32 17.78 -20.53 25.31
N THR A 33 17.57 -19.33 24.77
CA THR A 33 16.60 -18.36 25.31
C THR A 33 15.20 -18.92 25.15
N LYS A 34 14.50 -19.09 26.27
CA LYS A 34 13.15 -19.66 26.27
C LYS A 34 12.14 -18.72 25.61
N GLY A 35 11.33 -19.28 24.73
CA GLY A 35 10.20 -18.60 24.10
C GLY A 35 9.68 -19.41 22.93
N ASP A 36 8.37 -19.39 22.72
CA ASP A 36 7.72 -20.10 21.61
C ASP A 36 6.67 -19.21 20.95
N ALA A 37 6.98 -17.92 20.88
CA ALA A 37 6.08 -16.94 20.34
C ALA A 37 5.85 -17.11 18.83
N VAL A 38 4.69 -16.58 18.40
CA VAL A 38 4.22 -16.63 17.01
C VAL A 38 3.72 -15.28 16.55
N ASN A 39 3.69 -15.09 15.24
CA ASN A 39 2.96 -14.01 14.60
C ASN A 39 1.71 -14.58 13.93
N ASP A 40 0.57 -14.38 14.55
CA ASP A 40 -0.73 -14.80 14.02
C ASP A 40 -1.59 -13.56 13.86
N PHE A 41 -1.27 -12.75 12.84
CA PHE A 41 -1.95 -11.48 12.58
C PHE A 41 -3.45 -11.68 12.34
N ILE A 42 -4.27 -10.92 13.06
CA ILE A 42 -5.74 -11.04 13.07
C ILE A 42 -6.35 -10.94 11.66
N GLY A 43 -5.85 -10.06 10.79
CA GLY A 43 -6.36 -9.94 9.42
C GLY A 43 -6.01 -11.13 8.52
N PHE A 44 -5.10 -11.99 8.94
CA PHE A 44 -4.65 -13.19 8.22
C PHE A 44 -5.11 -14.49 8.90
N ARG A 45 -6.11 -14.41 9.76
CA ARG A 45 -6.82 -15.54 10.35
C ARG A 45 -8.05 -15.87 9.51
N PRO A 46 -8.56 -17.10 9.58
CA PRO A 46 -9.82 -17.42 8.94
C PRO A 46 -10.97 -16.79 9.76
N ILE A 47 -11.96 -16.21 9.08
CA ILE A 47 -13.06 -15.45 9.69
C ILE A 47 -14.39 -15.93 9.10
N ASP A 48 -15.45 -15.88 9.89
CA ASP A 48 -16.81 -16.12 9.41
C ASP A 48 -17.15 -15.20 8.22
N PRO A 49 -17.60 -15.74 7.07
CA PRO A 49 -17.98 -14.97 5.89
C PRO A 49 -18.97 -13.81 6.16
N LEU A 50 -19.91 -14.00 7.09
CA LEU A 50 -20.89 -12.97 7.46
C LEU A 50 -20.23 -11.79 8.15
N VAL A 51 -19.22 -12.05 8.99
CA VAL A 51 -18.45 -10.99 9.66
C VAL A 51 -17.63 -10.22 8.64
N ILE A 52 -16.96 -10.91 7.72
CA ILE A 52 -16.18 -10.27 6.64
C ILE A 52 -17.09 -9.37 5.79
N GLY A 53 -18.25 -9.90 5.35
CA GLY A 53 -19.21 -9.14 4.57
C GLY A 53 -19.78 -7.91 5.31
N ALA A 54 -20.03 -8.04 6.62
CA ALA A 54 -20.48 -6.92 7.45
C ALA A 54 -19.42 -5.83 7.59
N VAL A 55 -18.15 -6.19 7.84
CA VAL A 55 -17.03 -5.24 7.89
C VAL A 55 -16.88 -4.53 6.56
N ARG A 56 -16.96 -5.27 5.45
CA ARG A 56 -16.88 -4.70 4.10
C ARG A 56 -18.02 -3.71 3.83
N ALA A 57 -19.25 -4.07 4.16
CA ALA A 57 -20.41 -3.20 3.98
C ALA A 57 -20.30 -1.88 4.79
N VAL A 58 -19.74 -1.94 6.00
CA VAL A 58 -19.45 -0.75 6.81
C VAL A 58 -18.40 0.12 6.14
N GLU A 59 -17.31 -0.46 5.62
CA GLU A 59 -16.29 0.30 4.91
C GLU A 59 -16.84 0.98 3.65
N GLU A 60 -17.61 0.26 2.83
CA GLU A 60 -18.24 0.80 1.61
C GLU A 60 -19.19 1.95 1.93
N SER A 61 -20.01 1.81 2.98
CA SER A 61 -20.89 2.87 3.48
C SER A 61 -20.10 4.11 3.90
N LEU A 62 -18.97 3.94 4.59
CA LEU A 62 -18.10 5.05 4.99
C LEU A 62 -17.41 5.75 3.80
N ASP A 63 -17.09 5.04 2.71
CA ASP A 63 -16.65 5.68 1.46
C ASP A 63 -17.78 6.44 0.78
N GLU A 64 -18.98 5.86 0.72
CA GLU A 64 -20.15 6.45 0.06
C GLU A 64 -20.66 7.71 0.78
N ASP A 65 -20.59 7.73 2.11
CA ASP A 65 -20.92 8.90 2.94
C ASP A 65 -20.06 10.13 2.61
N GLY A 66 -18.88 9.93 2.01
CA GLY A 66 -17.97 11.00 1.60
C GLY A 66 -17.33 11.77 2.77
N LYS A 67 -17.54 11.32 4.01
CA LYS A 67 -17.10 12.01 5.23
C LYS A 67 -15.92 11.28 5.87
N ALA A 68 -14.77 11.95 5.92
CA ALA A 68 -13.54 11.36 6.42
C ALA A 68 -13.58 11.06 7.93
N GLU A 69 -14.43 11.73 8.71
CA GLU A 69 -14.55 11.56 10.16
C GLU A 69 -14.91 10.12 10.55
N GLY A 70 -15.85 9.50 9.84
CA GLY A 70 -16.28 8.13 10.11
C GLY A 70 -15.14 7.13 9.89
N LYS A 71 -14.46 7.23 8.74
CA LYS A 71 -13.25 6.44 8.45
C LYS A 71 -12.13 6.67 9.45
N CYS A 72 -11.90 7.90 9.88
CA CYS A 72 -10.91 8.21 10.91
C CYS A 72 -11.26 7.60 12.27
N GLY A 73 -12.54 7.61 12.65
CA GLY A 73 -13.02 6.95 13.86
C GLY A 73 -12.71 5.45 13.84
N THR A 74 -13.10 4.77 12.76
CA THR A 74 -12.85 3.34 12.56
C THR A 74 -11.35 3.03 12.47
N GLY A 75 -10.56 3.81 11.73
CA GLY A 75 -9.11 3.65 11.63
C GLY A 75 -8.40 3.82 12.98
N LYS A 76 -8.84 4.77 13.81
CA LYS A 76 -8.31 4.95 15.17
C LYS A 76 -8.61 3.75 16.07
N ILE A 77 -9.83 3.21 15.99
CA ILE A 77 -10.21 1.98 16.71
C ILE A 77 -9.37 0.81 16.23
N GLN A 78 -9.22 0.65 14.92
CA GLN A 78 -8.44 -0.43 14.31
C GLN A 78 -6.98 -0.40 14.79
N VAL A 79 -6.30 0.75 14.70
CA VAL A 79 -4.91 0.90 15.17
C VAL A 79 -4.78 0.61 16.66
N ALA A 80 -5.74 1.06 17.49
CA ALA A 80 -5.73 0.79 18.92
C ALA A 80 -5.91 -0.71 19.22
N THR A 81 -6.85 -1.36 18.54
CA THR A 81 -7.11 -2.81 18.66
C THR A 81 -5.90 -3.64 18.24
N LEU A 82 -5.32 -3.35 17.08
CA LEU A 82 -4.13 -4.04 16.59
C LEU A 82 -2.95 -3.88 17.55
N SER A 83 -2.73 -2.66 18.05
CA SER A 83 -1.68 -2.38 19.03
C SER A 83 -1.88 -3.15 20.34
N ALA A 84 -3.13 -3.21 20.84
CA ALA A 84 -3.46 -3.96 22.06
C ALA A 84 -3.26 -5.47 21.92
N LEU A 85 -3.45 -6.00 20.71
CA LEU A 85 -3.25 -7.41 20.36
C LEU A 85 -1.82 -7.73 19.92
N GLY A 86 -0.84 -6.88 20.26
CA GLY A 86 0.57 -7.10 19.91
C GLY A 86 0.86 -7.07 18.42
N ASN A 87 -0.05 -6.50 17.61
CA ASN A 87 0.00 -6.51 16.16
C ASN A 87 0.15 -7.92 15.54
N GLY A 88 -0.49 -8.91 16.16
CA GLY A 88 -0.41 -10.31 15.72
C GLY A 88 0.58 -11.17 16.51
N LEU A 89 1.52 -10.54 17.24
CA LEU A 89 2.45 -11.27 18.09
C LEU A 89 1.74 -11.89 19.29
N LYS A 90 2.02 -13.15 19.58
CA LYS A 90 1.54 -13.87 20.77
C LYS A 90 2.73 -14.50 21.48
N ASN A 91 2.80 -14.38 22.80
CA ASN A 91 3.92 -14.92 23.59
C ASN A 91 3.82 -16.44 23.76
N ASN A 92 2.63 -17.02 23.61
CA ASN A 92 2.33 -18.42 23.91
C ASN A 92 1.18 -19.01 23.07
N ASP A 93 1.23 -18.92 21.73
CA ASP A 93 0.20 -19.38 20.75
C ASP A 93 -1.24 -18.84 20.93
N ILE A 94 -1.58 -18.32 22.10
CA ILE A 94 -2.90 -17.97 22.54
C ILE A 94 -3.03 -16.45 22.56
N LEU A 95 -2.21 -15.75 23.36
CA LEU A 95 -2.35 -14.31 23.56
C LEU A 95 -1.03 -13.55 23.63
N PHE A 96 -1.14 -12.24 23.40
CA PHE A 96 -0.07 -11.27 23.64
C PHE A 96 -0.04 -10.90 25.13
N THR A 97 1.06 -11.16 25.82
CA THR A 97 1.26 -10.80 27.24
C THR A 97 2.20 -9.61 27.43
N GLY A 98 2.93 -9.21 26.38
CA GLY A 98 3.83 -8.07 26.41
C GLY A 98 5.16 -8.32 25.69
N TYR A 99 5.98 -7.28 25.63
CA TYR A 99 7.35 -7.35 25.12
C TYR A 99 8.35 -7.65 26.25
N PRO A 100 9.48 -8.36 25.98
CA PRO A 100 9.86 -8.90 24.67
C PRO A 100 9.06 -10.13 24.29
N VAL A 101 8.83 -10.29 22.98
CA VAL A 101 8.22 -11.48 22.39
C VAL A 101 9.36 -12.34 21.85
N ILE A 102 9.59 -13.50 22.46
CA ILE A 102 10.72 -14.38 22.15
C ILE A 102 10.17 -15.65 21.52
N GLY A 103 10.70 -16.01 20.35
CA GLY A 103 10.26 -17.17 19.60
C GLY A 103 11.15 -17.43 18.40
N PHE A 104 10.88 -18.54 17.70
CA PHE A 104 11.65 -18.90 16.53
C PHE A 104 11.32 -18.00 15.34
N HIS A 105 12.36 -17.60 14.61
CA HIS A 105 12.22 -16.68 13.49
C HIS A 105 11.19 -17.14 12.43
N HIS A 106 11.17 -18.44 12.12
CA HIS A 106 10.22 -19.00 11.16
C HIS A 106 8.75 -18.86 11.61
N ARG A 107 8.47 -18.76 12.92
CA ARG A 107 7.12 -18.54 13.47
C ARG A 107 6.76 -17.06 13.60
N HIS A 108 7.76 -16.18 13.69
CA HIS A 108 7.56 -14.72 13.77
C HIS A 108 7.36 -14.07 12.39
N GLN A 109 7.99 -14.60 11.35
CA GLN A 109 7.91 -14.02 10.00
C GLN A 109 6.68 -14.48 9.21
N THR A 110 6.16 -15.67 9.50
CA THR A 110 4.88 -16.12 8.95
C THR A 110 3.77 -15.43 9.71
N SER A 111 2.98 -14.60 9.07
CA SER A 111 1.87 -13.88 9.70
C SER A 111 0.53 -14.50 9.31
N GLY A 112 -0.01 -15.37 10.16
CA GLY A 112 -1.39 -15.81 10.06
C GLY A 112 -1.62 -17.28 9.72
N THR A 113 -2.88 -17.68 9.85
CA THR A 113 -3.33 -19.06 9.90
C THR A 113 -4.48 -19.38 8.95
N CYS A 114 -4.87 -18.42 8.09
CA CYS A 114 -6.07 -18.55 7.26
C CYS A 114 -6.14 -19.81 6.39
N LEU A 115 -5.01 -20.30 5.89
CA LEU A 115 -4.97 -21.49 5.04
C LEU A 115 -4.79 -22.81 5.83
N PHE A 116 -4.84 -22.76 7.16
CA PHE A 116 -4.65 -23.91 8.04
C PHE A 116 -5.95 -24.24 8.80
N THR A 117 -7.08 -24.24 8.09
CA THR A 117 -8.38 -24.68 8.61
C THR A 117 -8.63 -26.15 8.27
N ASP A 118 -9.49 -26.80 9.05
CA ASP A 118 -9.99 -28.14 8.75
C ASP A 118 -10.93 -28.12 7.52
N ASP A 119 -11.09 -29.24 6.83
CA ASP A 119 -11.89 -29.34 5.59
C ASP A 119 -13.39 -29.02 5.80
N ASP A 120 -13.89 -29.14 7.03
CA ASP A 120 -15.27 -28.86 7.42
C ASP A 120 -15.47 -27.44 7.99
N ASP A 121 -14.41 -26.64 8.07
CA ASP A 121 -14.49 -25.25 8.51
C ASP A 121 -15.13 -24.36 7.42
N CYS A 122 -16.17 -23.63 7.80
CA CYS A 122 -16.87 -22.69 6.91
C CYS A 122 -16.22 -21.30 6.87
N SER A 123 -15.21 -21.05 7.68
CA SER A 123 -14.48 -19.78 7.70
C SER A 123 -13.57 -19.63 6.48
N VAL A 124 -13.30 -18.38 6.11
CA VAL A 124 -12.53 -18.06 4.89
C VAL A 124 -11.55 -16.92 5.14
N CYS A 125 -10.62 -16.71 4.21
CA CYS A 125 -9.76 -15.53 4.25
C CYS A 125 -10.56 -14.28 3.91
N ALA A 126 -10.16 -13.14 4.50
CA ALA A 126 -10.82 -11.86 4.28
C ALA A 126 -10.90 -11.48 2.79
N TRP A 127 -9.91 -11.89 1.99
CA TRP A 127 -9.83 -11.67 0.52
C TRP A 127 -10.33 -12.84 -0.34
N ASP A 128 -11.09 -13.79 0.22
CA ASP A 128 -11.64 -14.91 -0.56
C ASP A 128 -12.61 -14.39 -1.64
N ARG A 129 -12.29 -14.68 -2.90
CA ARG A 129 -13.04 -14.21 -4.08
C ARG A 129 -14.50 -14.69 -4.17
N ARG A 130 -14.88 -15.69 -3.35
CA ARG A 130 -16.24 -16.27 -3.35
C ARG A 130 -17.22 -15.43 -2.53
N ILE A 131 -16.72 -14.52 -1.71
CA ILE A 131 -17.51 -13.65 -0.84
C ILE A 131 -17.28 -12.18 -1.21
N HIS A 132 -18.19 -11.31 -0.77
CA HIS A 132 -18.04 -9.86 -0.90
C HIS A 132 -17.20 -9.32 0.27
N GLY A 133 -15.92 -9.67 0.27
CA GLY A 133 -15.00 -9.41 1.38
C GLY A 133 -14.05 -8.24 1.16
N GLU A 134 -12.87 -8.34 1.78
CA GLU A 134 -11.82 -7.33 1.71
C GLU A 134 -11.33 -7.16 0.28
N PHE A 135 -11.36 -5.92 -0.22
CA PHE A 135 -10.90 -5.60 -1.56
C PHE A 135 -10.25 -4.22 -1.58
N PHE A 136 -8.97 -4.20 -1.91
CA PHE A 136 -8.10 -3.06 -1.71
C PHE A 136 -7.08 -2.89 -2.83
N HIS A 137 -6.49 -1.71 -2.89
CA HIS A 137 -5.24 -1.48 -3.59
C HIS A 137 -4.09 -1.52 -2.58
N GLN A 138 -2.97 -2.06 -3.03
CA GLN A 138 -1.70 -1.92 -2.32
C GLN A 138 -0.70 -1.23 -3.24
N THR A 139 -0.33 0.00 -2.87
CA THR A 139 0.72 0.78 -3.52
C THR A 139 2.00 0.61 -2.75
N THR A 140 3.04 0.13 -3.43
CA THR A 140 4.35 -0.13 -2.83
C THR A 140 5.43 0.40 -3.73
N ILE A 141 6.08 1.46 -3.28
CA ILE A 141 7.13 2.16 -4.01
C ILE A 141 8.40 2.22 -3.15
N ALA A 142 9.51 1.74 -3.69
CA ALA A 142 10.83 1.91 -3.11
C ALA A 142 11.41 3.27 -3.50
N ILE A 143 11.83 4.04 -2.51
CA ILE A 143 12.42 5.37 -2.69
C ILE A 143 13.84 5.34 -2.13
N SER A 144 14.79 5.89 -2.89
CA SER A 144 16.17 6.01 -2.42
C SER A 144 16.23 6.71 -1.06
N SER A 145 17.02 6.15 -0.15
CA SER A 145 17.14 6.60 1.23
C SER A 145 17.53 8.08 1.36
N SER A 146 18.26 8.64 0.39
CA SER A 146 18.60 10.07 0.34
C SER A 146 17.39 10.98 0.16
N SER A 147 16.32 10.47 -0.47
CA SER A 147 15.11 11.23 -0.81
C SER A 147 13.98 11.07 0.22
N VAL A 148 14.08 10.05 1.09
CA VAL A 148 13.06 9.71 2.09
C VAL A 148 12.66 10.90 2.99
N PRO A 149 13.59 11.71 3.55
CA PRO A 149 13.20 12.84 4.40
C PRO A 149 12.29 13.84 3.70
N GLN A 150 12.58 14.13 2.43
CA GLN A 150 11.82 15.09 1.64
C GLN A 150 10.46 14.52 1.22
N PHE A 151 10.40 13.23 0.84
CA PHE A 151 9.13 12.56 0.56
C PHE A 151 8.17 12.55 1.76
N ILE A 152 8.69 12.22 2.96
CA ILE A 152 7.91 12.28 4.20
C ILE A 152 7.45 13.73 4.50
N SER A 153 8.29 14.73 4.22
CA SER A 153 7.95 16.14 4.39
C SER A 153 6.79 16.58 3.49
N ASP A 154 6.77 16.11 2.24
CA ASP A 154 5.71 16.42 1.29
C ASP A 154 4.38 15.76 1.69
N ILE A 155 4.37 14.50 2.12
CA ILE A 155 3.17 13.85 2.66
C ILE A 155 2.66 14.58 3.92
N LYS A 156 3.58 15.01 4.80
CA LYS A 156 3.21 15.85 5.96
C LYS A 156 2.62 17.20 5.54
N SER A 157 3.06 17.76 4.41
CA SER A 157 2.49 18.97 3.83
C SER A 157 1.09 18.75 3.28
N LEU A 158 0.84 17.62 2.59
CA LEU A 158 -0.51 17.23 2.19
C LEU A 158 -1.46 17.16 3.38
N ARG A 159 -1.04 16.45 4.45
CA ARG A 159 -1.81 16.38 5.70
C ARG A 159 -2.07 17.75 6.34
N ARG A 160 -1.11 18.68 6.24
CA ARG A 160 -1.26 20.03 6.81
C ARG A 160 -2.27 20.86 6.01
N ILE A 161 -2.27 20.74 4.69
CA ILE A 161 -3.18 21.47 3.79
C ILE A 161 -4.60 20.91 3.90
N LEU A 162 -4.75 19.58 3.94
CA LEU A 162 -6.04 18.90 3.86
C LEU A 162 -6.64 18.53 5.21
N GLY A 163 -5.89 18.76 6.29
CA GLY A 163 -6.23 18.21 7.60
C GLY A 163 -5.86 16.73 7.73
N HIS A 164 -5.85 16.27 8.97
CA HIS A 164 -5.40 14.91 9.31
C HIS A 164 -6.32 13.82 8.75
N SER A 165 -7.58 14.14 8.47
CA SER A 165 -8.61 13.18 8.10
C SER A 165 -8.42 12.60 6.69
N SER A 166 -7.72 13.34 5.83
CA SER A 166 -7.40 12.95 4.44
C SER A 166 -6.56 11.67 4.30
N LEU A 167 -5.86 11.23 5.36
CA LEU A 167 -4.94 10.08 5.33
C LEU A 167 -5.39 8.90 6.18
N CYS A 168 -6.56 8.98 6.82
CA CYS A 168 -7.06 7.94 7.73
C CYS A 168 -7.35 6.60 7.04
N ASN A 169 -7.54 6.59 5.72
CA ASN A 169 -7.88 5.38 4.97
C ASN A 169 -6.80 4.29 5.16
N SER A 170 -5.52 4.67 5.15
CA SER A 170 -4.42 3.73 5.41
C SER A 170 -4.44 3.09 6.81
N ASP A 171 -5.01 3.77 7.81
CA ASP A 171 -5.04 3.27 9.19
C ASP A 171 -6.04 2.13 9.39
N LEU A 172 -7.03 1.98 8.50
CA LEU A 172 -7.90 0.80 8.44
C LEU A 172 -7.10 -0.47 8.09
N TYR A 173 -6.01 -0.31 7.32
CA TYR A 173 -5.18 -1.38 6.80
C TYR A 173 -3.78 -1.36 7.41
N TYR A 174 -3.70 -1.20 8.74
CA TYR A 174 -2.44 -1.25 9.51
C TYR A 174 -1.54 -0.01 9.41
N GLY A 175 -1.81 0.95 8.52
CA GLY A 175 -0.99 2.16 8.31
C GLY A 175 0.00 2.01 7.16
N ILE A 176 0.87 3.02 6.97
CA ILE A 176 1.92 2.98 5.95
C ILE A 176 3.12 2.20 6.53
N ILE A 177 3.43 1.04 5.96
CA ILE A 177 4.54 0.21 6.41
C ILE A 177 5.81 0.63 5.65
N LEU A 178 6.90 0.84 6.38
CA LEU A 178 8.20 1.16 5.81
C LEU A 178 9.15 -0.01 6.02
N CYS A 179 9.66 -0.56 4.92
CA CYS A 179 10.64 -1.64 4.91
C CYS A 179 11.98 -1.14 4.35
N PHE A 180 13.09 -1.52 4.97
CA PHE A 180 14.43 -1.08 4.56
C PHE A 180 15.02 -2.07 3.56
N LEU A 181 15.52 -1.54 2.44
CA LEU A 181 16.09 -2.31 1.34
C LEU A 181 17.56 -1.92 1.18
N ARG A 182 18.45 -2.91 1.17
CA ARG A 182 19.85 -2.71 0.82
C ARG A 182 19.99 -2.70 -0.70
N ASN A 183 20.92 -1.91 -1.21
CA ASN A 183 21.26 -1.96 -2.62
C ASN A 183 21.70 -3.36 -3.08
N SER A 184 21.43 -3.66 -4.34
CA SER A 184 21.62 -4.99 -4.93
C SER A 184 22.14 -4.88 -6.36
N THR A 185 22.89 -5.89 -6.78
CA THR A 185 23.38 -6.02 -8.16
C THR A 185 22.45 -6.86 -9.05
N THR A 186 21.36 -7.37 -8.47
CA THR A 186 20.33 -8.12 -9.19
C THR A 186 19.63 -7.20 -10.20
N PHE A 187 19.33 -7.72 -11.39
CA PHE A 187 19.01 -6.87 -12.54
C PHE A 187 17.74 -6.02 -12.42
N LEU A 188 16.75 -6.48 -11.64
CA LEU A 188 15.45 -5.84 -11.44
C LEU A 188 15.23 -5.39 -9.99
N ASP A 189 16.32 -5.25 -9.24
CA ASP A 189 16.32 -4.89 -7.82
C ASP A 189 16.79 -3.44 -7.63
N GLU A 190 16.78 -2.98 -6.38
CA GLU A 190 17.14 -1.63 -6.00
C GLU A 190 18.65 -1.35 -6.19
N PRO A 191 19.07 -0.41 -7.07
CA PRO A 191 20.48 -0.03 -7.24
C PRO A 191 21.05 0.78 -6.06
N ASP A 192 20.19 1.39 -5.25
CA ASP A 192 20.54 2.21 -4.10
C ASP A 192 19.91 1.65 -2.82
N ASP A 193 20.48 2.00 -1.67
CA ASP A 193 19.81 1.77 -0.40
C ASP A 193 18.49 2.54 -0.39
N SER A 194 17.39 1.83 -0.20
CA SER A 194 16.04 2.34 -0.38
C SER A 194 15.16 2.06 0.85
N VAL A 195 14.05 2.79 0.94
CA VAL A 195 12.95 2.46 1.83
C VAL A 195 11.71 2.22 0.98
N SER A 196 11.13 1.03 1.10
CA SER A 196 9.82 0.71 0.53
C SER A 196 8.73 1.33 1.38
N PHE A 197 7.76 1.99 0.75
CA PHE A 197 6.54 2.48 1.38
C PHE A 197 5.37 1.64 0.90
N ASP A 198 4.86 0.78 1.77
CA ASP A 198 3.70 -0.07 1.53
C ASP A 198 2.44 0.62 2.08
N ILE A 199 1.53 0.98 1.17
CA ILE A 199 0.29 1.71 1.47
C ILE A 199 -0.88 0.88 0.98
N THR A 200 -1.66 0.34 1.92
CA THR A 200 -2.92 -0.36 1.61
C THR A 200 -4.10 0.57 1.85
N TYR A 201 -5.03 0.61 0.91
CA TYR A 201 -6.24 1.44 1.00
C TYR A 201 -7.40 0.84 0.20
N TYR A 202 -8.61 1.23 0.60
CA TYR A 202 -9.85 0.77 0.01
C TYR A 202 -9.86 0.84 -1.53
N ARG A 203 -10.46 -0.18 -2.15
CA ARG A 203 -10.82 -0.22 -3.58
C ARG A 203 -12.26 -0.69 -3.74
N SER A 204 -13.05 -0.01 -4.55
CA SER A 204 -14.39 -0.49 -4.90
C SER A 204 -14.33 -1.70 -5.84
N HIS A 205 -15.34 -2.59 -5.77
CA HIS A 205 -15.52 -3.62 -6.80
C HIS A 205 -15.90 -3.03 -8.17
N ASP A 206 -16.56 -1.87 -8.20
CA ASP A 206 -16.79 -1.09 -9.41
C ASP A 206 -15.56 -0.23 -9.72
N PRO A 207 -14.79 -0.52 -10.78
CA PRO A 207 -13.57 0.23 -11.12
C PRO A 207 -13.85 1.68 -11.56
N THR A 208 -15.11 2.05 -11.77
CA THR A 208 -15.52 3.41 -12.15
C THR A 208 -16.08 4.21 -10.98
N ARG A 209 -16.13 3.62 -9.78
CA ARG A 209 -16.57 4.30 -8.57
C ARG A 209 -15.37 4.94 -7.85
N PRO A 210 -15.39 6.26 -7.61
CA PRO A 210 -14.33 6.94 -6.88
C PRO A 210 -14.32 6.52 -5.41
N ARG A 211 -13.16 6.63 -4.76
CA ARG A 211 -13.02 6.42 -3.31
C ARG A 211 -12.82 7.72 -2.56
N LEU A 212 -13.07 7.70 -1.25
CA LEU A 212 -12.82 8.85 -0.40
C LEU A 212 -11.32 9.22 -0.40
N ASN A 213 -11.03 10.51 -0.62
CA ASN A 213 -9.68 11.05 -0.80
C ASN A 213 -8.90 10.38 -1.95
N GLU A 214 -9.57 10.00 -3.05
CA GLU A 214 -8.97 9.48 -4.29
C GLU A 214 -7.71 10.27 -4.67
N ASP A 215 -7.85 11.60 -4.72
CA ASP A 215 -6.81 12.52 -5.16
C ASP A 215 -5.55 12.50 -4.29
N VAL A 216 -5.70 12.30 -2.99
CA VAL A 216 -4.57 12.22 -2.05
C VAL A 216 -3.69 11.01 -2.35
N TRP A 217 -4.31 9.85 -2.55
CA TRP A 217 -3.55 8.62 -2.81
C TRP A 217 -2.95 8.61 -4.21
N GLU A 218 -3.65 9.15 -5.20
CA GLU A 218 -3.11 9.35 -6.55
C GLU A 218 -1.94 10.34 -6.56
N GLU A 219 -2.02 11.42 -5.78
CA GLU A 219 -0.93 12.40 -5.67
C GLU A 219 0.30 11.78 -5.00
N ILE A 220 0.12 11.01 -3.91
CA ILE A 220 1.22 10.32 -3.23
C ILE A 220 1.88 9.30 -4.15
N GLU A 221 1.10 8.51 -4.90
CA GLU A 221 1.63 7.54 -5.88
C GLU A 221 2.45 8.25 -6.97
N GLN A 222 1.89 9.28 -7.60
CA GLN A 222 2.59 10.04 -8.65
C GLN A 222 3.82 10.77 -8.12
N MET A 223 3.75 11.34 -6.91
CA MET A 223 4.89 11.99 -6.27
C MET A 223 6.01 10.99 -6.00
N ALA A 224 5.71 9.82 -5.44
CA ALA A 224 6.69 8.78 -5.17
C ALA A 224 7.37 8.30 -6.47
N VAL A 225 6.58 8.00 -7.50
CA VAL A 225 7.06 7.42 -8.76
C VAL A 225 7.77 8.46 -9.64
N VAL A 226 7.22 9.67 -9.77
CA VAL A 226 7.69 10.68 -10.73
C VAL A 226 8.68 11.63 -10.06
N LYS A 227 8.27 12.35 -9.00
CA LYS A 227 9.12 13.36 -8.35
C LYS A 227 10.35 12.75 -7.69
N TYR A 228 10.20 11.60 -7.03
CA TYR A 228 11.28 10.94 -6.30
C TYR A 228 11.96 9.79 -7.06
N GLY A 229 11.55 9.54 -8.30
CA GLY A 229 12.11 8.46 -9.12
C GLY A 229 11.90 7.07 -8.52
N GLY A 230 10.91 6.91 -7.63
CA GLY A 230 10.67 5.68 -6.90
C GLY A 230 10.35 4.51 -7.81
N ARG A 231 10.75 3.31 -7.41
CA ARG A 231 10.59 2.06 -8.16
C ARG A 231 9.37 1.30 -7.63
N PRO A 232 8.38 1.01 -8.49
CA PRO A 232 7.21 0.26 -8.06
C PRO A 232 7.57 -1.21 -7.82
N HIS A 233 7.06 -1.77 -6.73
CA HIS A 233 7.10 -3.20 -6.49
C HIS A 233 6.31 -3.94 -7.59
N TRP A 234 6.96 -4.91 -8.24
CA TRP A 234 6.44 -5.61 -9.42
C TRP A 234 5.12 -6.36 -9.21
N GLY A 235 4.90 -6.91 -8.01
CA GLY A 235 3.70 -7.67 -7.65
C GLY A 235 2.57 -6.84 -7.02
N LYS A 236 2.71 -5.51 -6.99
CA LYS A 236 1.75 -4.58 -6.36
C LYS A 236 1.51 -3.40 -7.31
N ASN A 237 0.80 -2.37 -6.85
CA ASN A 237 0.51 -1.12 -7.56
C ASN A 237 -0.53 -1.22 -8.68
N ARG A 238 -1.04 -0.06 -9.09
CA ARG A 238 -1.91 0.10 -10.26
C ARG A 238 -1.08 0.27 -11.54
N PRO A 239 -1.64 0.02 -12.73
CA PRO A 239 -0.89 0.11 -14.00
C PRO A 239 -0.15 1.43 -14.24
N VAL A 240 -0.71 2.57 -13.80
CA VAL A 240 -0.07 3.89 -13.89
C VAL A 240 1.28 4.00 -13.19
N ALA A 241 1.53 3.24 -12.11
CA ALA A 241 2.81 3.26 -11.41
C ALA A 241 3.96 2.70 -12.26
N PHE A 242 3.65 1.89 -13.28
CA PHE A 242 4.64 1.27 -14.16
C PHE A 242 5.00 2.15 -15.38
N ILE A 243 4.38 3.32 -15.54
CA ILE A 243 4.74 4.28 -16.59
C ILE A 243 6.22 4.66 -16.44
N GLY A 244 7.02 4.29 -17.44
CA GLY A 244 8.46 4.54 -17.44
C GLY A 244 9.26 3.75 -16.39
N ALA A 245 8.66 2.78 -15.69
CA ALA A 245 9.34 2.04 -14.62
C ALA A 245 10.55 1.26 -15.11
N ALA A 246 10.48 0.66 -16.30
CA ALA A 246 11.58 -0.07 -16.94
C ALA A 246 12.88 0.74 -17.01
N ALA A 247 12.80 2.04 -17.31
CA ALA A 247 13.96 2.92 -17.43
C ALA A 247 14.68 3.17 -16.08
N LYS A 248 14.04 2.84 -14.95
CA LYS A 248 14.58 3.05 -13.59
C LYS A 248 15.52 1.93 -13.14
N TYR A 249 15.66 0.85 -13.93
CA TYR A 249 16.47 -0.32 -13.59
C TYR A 249 17.70 -0.42 -14.51
N PRO A 250 18.90 -0.06 -14.02
CA PRO A 250 20.13 -0.12 -14.82
C PRO A 250 20.42 -1.52 -15.38
N GLY A 251 20.05 -2.57 -14.64
CA GLY A 251 20.25 -3.97 -15.01
C GLY A 251 19.26 -4.53 -16.03
N LEU A 252 18.22 -3.77 -16.42
CA LEU A 252 17.14 -4.27 -17.27
C LEU A 252 17.64 -4.86 -18.59
N HIS A 253 18.59 -4.21 -19.26
CA HIS A 253 19.14 -4.71 -20.53
C HIS A 253 19.79 -6.10 -20.40
N ARG A 254 20.45 -6.38 -19.26
CA ARG A 254 21.04 -7.70 -18.96
C ARG A 254 19.95 -8.72 -18.68
N PHE A 255 18.92 -8.32 -17.93
CA PHE A 255 17.74 -9.16 -17.71
C PHE A 255 17.09 -9.57 -19.03
N LEU A 256 16.85 -8.62 -19.94
CA LEU A 256 16.25 -8.88 -21.25
C LEU A 256 17.14 -9.80 -22.12
N ALA A 257 18.46 -9.64 -22.05
CA ALA A 257 19.38 -10.54 -22.76
C ALA A 257 19.31 -11.98 -22.21
N VAL A 258 19.24 -12.15 -20.88
CA VAL A 258 19.06 -13.47 -20.24
C VAL A 258 17.68 -14.05 -20.57
N LYS A 259 16.61 -13.26 -20.47
CA LYS A 259 15.25 -13.64 -20.88
C LYS A 259 15.24 -14.18 -22.31
N LYS A 260 15.84 -13.47 -23.27
CA LYS A 260 15.91 -13.89 -24.67
C LYS A 260 16.70 -15.19 -24.87
N LYS A 261 17.74 -15.42 -24.07
CA LYS A 261 18.56 -16.65 -24.13
C LYS A 261 17.83 -17.87 -23.56
N LEU A 262 17.14 -17.70 -22.43
CA LEU A 262 16.48 -18.80 -21.71
C LEU A 262 15.07 -19.09 -22.22
N ASP A 263 14.37 -18.07 -22.73
CA ASP A 263 13.03 -18.17 -23.29
C ASP A 263 12.96 -17.55 -24.70
N PRO A 264 13.65 -18.13 -25.70
CA PRO A 264 13.70 -17.58 -27.05
C PRO A 264 12.36 -17.59 -27.77
N LYS A 265 11.40 -18.39 -27.31
CA LYS A 265 10.04 -18.50 -27.86
C LYS A 265 9.02 -17.66 -27.09
N GLY A 266 9.40 -17.03 -25.98
CA GLY A 266 8.50 -16.21 -25.17
C GLY A 266 7.41 -17.00 -24.44
N LEU A 267 7.64 -18.26 -24.08
CA LEU A 267 6.67 -19.11 -23.37
C LEU A 267 6.24 -18.53 -22.02
N PHE A 268 7.12 -17.78 -21.36
CA PHE A 268 6.85 -17.12 -20.07
C PHE A 268 6.53 -15.63 -20.23
N SER A 269 6.31 -15.17 -21.46
CA SER A 269 6.00 -13.77 -21.77
C SER A 269 4.51 -13.60 -22.05
N ASN A 270 3.98 -12.47 -21.59
CA ASN A 270 2.63 -12.02 -21.90
C ASN A 270 2.60 -10.49 -22.02
N ALA A 271 1.48 -9.95 -22.51
CA ALA A 271 1.32 -8.51 -22.73
C ALA A 271 1.63 -7.65 -21.49
N TRP A 272 1.32 -8.13 -20.28
CA TRP A 272 1.62 -7.41 -19.04
C TRP A 272 3.13 -7.41 -18.73
N SER A 273 3.75 -8.59 -18.68
CA SER A 273 5.18 -8.74 -18.40
C SER A 273 6.05 -7.97 -19.40
N ASP A 274 5.72 -8.04 -20.69
CA ASP A 274 6.45 -7.32 -21.72
C ASP A 274 6.27 -5.80 -21.58
N ALA A 275 5.07 -5.34 -21.21
CA ALA A 275 4.82 -3.93 -21.00
C ALA A 275 5.58 -3.35 -19.81
N VAL A 276 5.54 -3.99 -18.64
CA VAL A 276 6.23 -3.47 -17.45
C VAL A 276 7.75 -3.56 -17.57
N LEU A 277 8.26 -4.47 -18.41
CA LEU A 277 9.68 -4.58 -18.79
C LEU A 277 10.08 -3.61 -19.92
N GLY A 278 9.17 -2.76 -20.41
CA GLY A 278 9.46 -1.76 -21.43
C GLY A 278 9.70 -2.33 -22.84
N VAL A 279 9.32 -3.58 -23.09
CA VAL A 279 9.38 -4.20 -24.43
C VAL A 279 8.01 -4.26 -25.13
N GLY A 280 6.94 -3.94 -24.40
CA GLY A 280 5.58 -3.81 -24.91
C GLY A 280 4.91 -2.51 -24.44
N LYS A 281 3.65 -2.30 -24.86
CA LYS A 281 2.84 -1.14 -24.46
C LYS A 281 2.08 -1.47 -23.18
N LEU A 282 2.13 -0.58 -22.19
CA LEU A 282 1.30 -0.68 -20.98
C LEU A 282 -0.20 -0.69 -21.36
N PRO A 283 -1.02 -1.52 -20.68
CA PRO A 283 -2.46 -1.60 -20.92
C PRO A 283 -3.18 -0.40 -20.27
N LEU A 284 -2.76 0.80 -20.65
CA LEU A 284 -3.41 2.05 -20.27
C LEU A 284 -4.61 2.28 -21.18
N LEU A 285 -5.68 2.80 -20.59
CA LEU A 285 -6.95 3.06 -21.28
C LEU A 285 -7.16 4.57 -21.40
N ASP A 286 -7.97 4.96 -22.37
CA ASP A 286 -8.45 6.34 -22.53
C ASP A 286 -9.99 6.29 -22.57
N THR A 287 -10.57 5.85 -21.46
CA THR A 287 -12.01 5.59 -21.31
C THR A 287 -12.56 6.33 -20.11
N PRO A 288 -13.88 6.64 -20.08
CA PRO A 288 -14.51 7.21 -18.90
C PRO A 288 -14.18 6.42 -17.63
N GLY A 289 -13.79 7.13 -16.57
CA GLY A 289 -13.42 6.54 -15.28
C GLY A 289 -12.04 5.85 -15.22
N CYS A 290 -11.22 5.89 -16.28
CA CYS A 290 -9.95 5.15 -16.31
C CYS A 290 -8.96 5.51 -15.19
N ALA A 291 -9.02 6.73 -14.65
CA ALA A 291 -8.06 7.18 -13.65
C ALA A 291 -8.32 6.56 -12.27
N LEU A 292 -9.58 6.30 -11.94
CA LEU A 292 -10.01 5.80 -10.63
C LEU A 292 -9.40 4.44 -10.28
N ASP A 293 -9.22 3.56 -11.28
CA ASP A 293 -8.53 2.27 -11.14
C ASP A 293 -7.05 2.31 -11.59
N GLY A 294 -6.49 3.50 -11.79
CA GLY A 294 -5.11 3.71 -12.24
C GLY A 294 -4.82 3.06 -13.60
N ARG A 295 -5.79 3.08 -14.51
CA ARG A 295 -5.64 2.68 -15.93
C ARG A 295 -5.18 3.84 -16.81
N CYS A 296 -5.22 5.06 -16.30
CA CYS A 296 -4.69 6.26 -16.95
C CYS A 296 -4.34 7.31 -15.89
N ILE A 297 -3.49 8.26 -16.26
CA ILE A 297 -3.39 9.52 -15.51
C ILE A 297 -4.48 10.44 -16.08
N CYS A 298 -5.28 11.10 -15.22
CA CYS A 298 -6.38 11.90 -15.72
C CYS A 298 -5.86 13.08 -16.58
N SER A 299 -6.48 13.29 -17.73
CA SER A 299 -6.20 14.44 -18.62
C SER A 299 -7.45 15.28 -18.84
N THR A 300 -8.63 14.66 -18.74
CA THR A 300 -9.93 15.31 -18.84
C THR A 300 -10.83 14.88 -17.67
N ASP A 301 -11.87 15.66 -17.40
CA ASP A 301 -12.80 15.37 -16.29
C ASP A 301 -13.50 14.01 -16.46
N VAL A 302 -13.70 13.52 -17.69
CA VAL A 302 -14.38 12.24 -17.94
C VAL A 302 -13.62 11.04 -17.37
N HIS A 303 -12.31 11.16 -17.13
CA HIS A 303 -11.49 10.11 -16.52
C HIS A 303 -11.78 9.93 -15.02
N CYS A 304 -12.43 10.91 -14.39
CA CYS A 304 -12.61 10.99 -12.95
C CYS A 304 -14.04 10.77 -12.48
N ALA A 305 -15.00 10.39 -13.33
CA ALA A 305 -16.43 10.29 -12.98
C ALA A 305 -17.08 11.65 -12.59
N PRO A 306 -17.21 12.59 -13.54
CA PRO A 306 -17.74 13.94 -13.26
C PRO A 306 -19.22 13.95 -12.86
N LYS A 307 -19.97 12.89 -13.20
CA LYS A 307 -21.36 12.70 -12.74
C LYS A 307 -21.46 12.52 -11.23
N LEU A 308 -20.38 12.11 -10.57
CA LEU A 308 -20.28 11.94 -9.12
C LEU A 308 -19.54 13.10 -8.46
N GLY A 309 -19.34 14.22 -9.17
CA GLY A 309 -18.66 15.40 -8.63
C GLY A 309 -17.13 15.36 -8.67
N TYR A 310 -16.52 14.33 -9.27
CA TYR A 310 -15.06 14.19 -9.35
C TYR A 310 -14.51 14.69 -10.68
N ARG A 311 -13.45 15.48 -10.64
CA ARG A 311 -12.86 16.14 -11.81
C ARG A 311 -11.35 16.02 -11.81
N CYS A 312 -10.75 16.16 -12.99
CA CYS A 312 -9.30 16.08 -13.13
C CYS A 312 -8.68 17.40 -12.68
N ARG A 313 -7.82 17.35 -11.66
CA ARG A 313 -7.21 18.52 -11.02
C ARG A 313 -5.70 18.31 -10.86
N PRO A 314 -4.92 19.40 -10.74
CA PRO A 314 -3.53 19.27 -10.31
C PRO A 314 -3.45 18.80 -8.84
N GLY A 315 -2.33 18.17 -8.48
CA GLY A 315 -1.99 17.90 -7.07
C GLY A 315 -1.88 19.19 -6.25
N ARG A 316 -1.87 19.06 -4.91
CA ARG A 316 -1.79 20.20 -3.98
C ARG A 316 -0.38 20.51 -3.49
N VAL A 317 0.50 19.52 -3.48
CA VAL A 317 1.92 19.61 -3.09
C VAL A 317 2.83 19.29 -4.27
N PHE A 318 2.47 18.28 -5.07
CA PHE A 318 3.10 17.98 -6.34
C PHE A 318 2.17 18.39 -7.47
N PHE A 319 2.28 19.64 -7.92
CA PHE A 319 1.34 20.27 -8.85
C PHE A 319 1.32 19.64 -10.25
N GLU A 320 2.41 18.96 -10.63
CA GLU A 320 2.51 18.21 -11.88
C GLU A 320 1.68 16.92 -11.85
N ALA A 321 1.31 16.40 -10.66
CA ALA A 321 0.39 15.28 -10.56
C ALA A 321 -0.99 15.67 -11.11
N ARG A 322 -1.65 14.71 -11.74
CA ARG A 322 -3.04 14.85 -12.19
C ARG A 322 -3.91 13.85 -11.47
N VAL A 323 -4.89 14.36 -10.74
CA VAL A 323 -5.64 13.60 -9.75
C VAL A 323 -7.15 13.82 -9.87
N CYS A 324 -7.93 12.81 -9.51
CA CYS A 324 -9.37 12.84 -9.50
C CYS A 324 -9.89 13.33 -8.15
N ARG A 325 -10.27 14.62 -8.10
CA ARG A 325 -10.70 15.30 -6.89
C ARG A 325 -12.18 15.61 -6.91
N HIS A 326 -12.85 15.42 -5.78
CA HIS A 326 -14.22 15.85 -5.60
C HIS A 326 -14.30 17.38 -5.50
N VAL A 327 -15.21 18.01 -6.26
CA VAL A 327 -15.25 19.49 -6.40
C VAL A 327 -15.52 20.25 -5.10
N THR A 328 -16.13 19.61 -4.09
CA THR A 328 -16.32 20.26 -2.77
C THR A 328 -15.04 20.35 -1.95
N ASP A 329 -14.00 19.60 -2.34
CA ASP A 329 -12.72 19.55 -1.65
C ASP A 329 -11.71 20.54 -2.26
N ASP A 330 -12.14 21.32 -3.24
CA ASP A 330 -11.37 22.46 -3.73
C ASP A 330 -11.30 23.51 -2.60
N ILE A 331 -10.08 23.82 -2.17
CA ILE A 331 -9.84 24.93 -1.25
C ILE A 331 -10.22 26.20 -2.01
N PRO A 332 -11.05 27.10 -1.44
CA PRO A 332 -11.34 28.37 -2.08
C PRO A 332 -10.02 29.02 -2.48
N GLN A 333 -9.83 29.23 -3.78
CA GLN A 333 -8.75 30.09 -4.24
C GLN A 333 -9.03 31.44 -3.60
N HIS A 334 -8.14 31.90 -2.73
CA HIS A 334 -8.15 33.30 -2.34
C HIS A 334 -8.08 34.09 -3.64
N GLU A 335 -9.18 34.77 -3.98
CA GLU A 335 -9.16 35.82 -4.99
C GLU A 335 -8.06 36.81 -4.55
N GLU A 336 -7.01 36.88 -5.36
CA GLU A 336 -6.06 37.98 -5.30
C GLU A 336 -6.87 39.28 -5.49
N LEU A 337 -6.93 40.09 -4.44
CA LEU A 337 -7.30 41.50 -4.50
C LEU A 337 -6.04 42.35 -4.52
#